data_AF-A0A645CH94-F1
#
_entry.id   AF-A0A645CH94-F1
#
_cell.length_a   1.000
_cell.length_b   1.000
_cell.length_c   1.000
_cell.angle_alpha   90.00
_cell.angle_beta   90.00
_cell.angle_gamma   90.00
#
_symmetry.space_group_name_H-M   'P 1'
#
loop_
_entity.id
_entity.type
_entity.pdbx_description
1 polymer ?
#
loop_
_entity_poly.entity_id
_entity_poly.type
_entity_poly.pdbx_seq_one_letter_code
_entity_poly.pdbx_strand_id
1 'polypeptide(L)'
;MHKLVKNKATGKYERVKGMKNSYRFRTIPVADSVINLLAKWKKVQFNELQQVNIFPTDDQFIFTYTTQKGELNQPLHPDYLNNKLDALSKKFDLPKITPHGLRHTFVSDLLNNGVDDLIVKSLVGHAETSEITRNVYGHVNPEVQKETVKHLEDYRQKTS
;
A
#
# COMPACT_ATOMS: atom_id res chain seq x y z
N MET A 1 18.95 -2.10 -8.15
CA MET A 1 17.67 -2.58 -8.71
C MET A 1 17.43 -4.00 -8.20
N HIS A 2 16.27 -4.28 -7.61
CA HIS A 2 15.98 -5.57 -6.96
C HIS A 2 14.93 -6.31 -7.79
N LYS A 3 15.29 -7.46 -8.36
CA LYS A 3 14.55 -8.15 -9.43
C LYS A 3 13.60 -9.20 -8.83
N LEU A 4 12.31 -9.13 -9.18
CA LEU A 4 11.37 -10.23 -8.99
C LEU A 4 11.39 -11.10 -10.24
N VAL A 5 11.34 -12.43 -10.09
CA VAL A 5 11.34 -13.37 -11.20
C VAL A 5 9.95 -13.97 -11.32
N LYS A 6 9.35 -13.88 -12.50
CA LYS A 6 8.07 -14.52 -12.77
C LYS A 6 8.25 -16.04 -12.73
N ASN A 7 7.62 -16.71 -11.78
CA ASN A 7 7.53 -18.15 -11.73
C ASN A 7 6.64 -18.62 -12.89
N LYS A 8 7.19 -19.47 -13.77
CA LYS A 8 6.52 -19.94 -14.99
C LYS A 8 5.38 -20.93 -14.71
N ALA A 9 5.35 -21.58 -13.55
CA ALA A 9 4.32 -22.54 -13.18
C ALA A 9 3.12 -21.88 -12.48
N THR A 10 3.36 -20.89 -11.62
CA THR A 10 2.30 -20.21 -10.86
C THR A 10 1.87 -18.87 -11.48
N GLY A 11 2.64 -18.36 -12.44
CA GLY A 11 2.47 -17.02 -13.01
C GLY A 11 2.81 -15.88 -12.04
N LYS A 12 3.10 -16.19 -10.77
CA LYS A 12 3.40 -15.22 -9.71
C LYS A 12 4.84 -14.76 -9.78
N TYR A 13 5.08 -13.51 -9.42
CA TYR A 13 6.43 -12.98 -9.27
C TYR A 13 7.01 -13.40 -7.92
N GLU A 14 8.10 -14.15 -7.96
CA GLU A 14 8.77 -14.73 -6.80
C GLU A 14 10.16 -14.11 -6.59
N ARG A 15 10.63 -14.19 -5.34
CA ARG A 15 11.89 -13.58 -4.90
C ARG A 15 13.09 -14.40 -5.42
N VAL A 16 14.14 -13.71 -5.87
CA VAL A 16 15.44 -14.35 -6.06
C VAL A 16 16.02 -14.72 -4.69
N LYS A 17 16.33 -16.00 -4.46
CA LYS A 17 16.93 -16.52 -3.22
C LYS A 17 18.28 -15.80 -2.95
N GLY A 18 18.44 -15.18 -1.77
CA GLY A 18 19.71 -14.55 -1.34
C GLY A 18 19.64 -13.11 -0.80
N MET A 19 18.46 -12.47 -0.74
CA MET A 19 18.35 -11.07 -0.29
C MET A 19 18.30 -10.92 1.24
N LYS A 20 19.35 -10.31 1.82
CA LYS A 20 19.52 -10.03 3.26
C LYS A 20 18.50 -9.08 3.92
N ASN A 21 17.50 -8.55 3.20
CA ASN A 21 16.45 -7.70 3.77
C ASN A 21 15.06 -8.15 3.29
N SER A 22 14.53 -9.22 3.88
CA SER A 22 13.21 -9.79 3.53
C SER A 22 12.03 -8.89 3.89
N TYR A 23 12.15 -8.07 4.94
CA TYR A 23 11.06 -7.23 5.47
C TYR A 23 10.65 -6.05 4.58
N ARG A 24 11.50 -5.65 3.61
CA ARG A 24 11.24 -4.52 2.71
C ARG A 24 10.28 -4.84 1.56
N PHE A 25 10.16 -6.13 1.19
CA PHE A 25 9.34 -6.56 0.06
C PHE A 25 8.13 -7.33 0.54
N ARG A 26 6.96 -6.98 0.00
CA ARG A 26 5.68 -7.58 0.34
C ARG A 26 4.85 -7.75 -0.92
N THR A 27 4.12 -8.85 -0.98
CA THR A 27 3.06 -9.02 -1.97
C THR A 27 1.78 -8.55 -1.31
N ILE A 28 1.13 -7.57 -1.92
CA ILE A 28 -0.17 -7.08 -1.46
C ILE A 28 -1.27 -7.57 -2.40
N PRO A 29 -2.41 -8.05 -1.88
CA PRO A 29 -3.60 -8.18 -2.69
C PRO A 29 -4.05 -6.79 -3.12
N VAL A 30 -4.41 -6.66 -4.39
CA VAL A 30 -4.88 -5.41 -4.99
C VAL A 30 -6.25 -5.69 -5.58
N ALA A 31 -7.21 -4.81 -5.32
CA ALA A 31 -8.57 -4.97 -5.84
C ALA A 31 -8.58 -4.94 -7.38
N ASP A 32 -9.48 -5.72 -7.99
CA ASP A 32 -9.60 -5.80 -9.45
C ASP A 32 -9.88 -4.43 -10.08
N SER A 33 -10.61 -3.55 -9.39
CA SER A 33 -10.84 -2.17 -9.82
C SER A 33 -9.52 -1.40 -10.02
N VAL A 34 -8.57 -1.57 -9.11
CA VAL A 34 -7.24 -0.94 -9.18
C VAL A 34 -6.40 -1.61 -10.27
N ILE A 35 -6.44 -2.93 -10.41
CA ILE A 35 -5.76 -3.65 -11.50
C ILE A 35 -6.25 -3.14 -12.86
N ASN A 36 -7.56 -3.01 -13.02
CA ASN A 36 -8.19 -2.50 -14.23
C ASN A 36 -7.80 -1.05 -14.50
N LEU A 37 -7.71 -0.22 -13.46
CA LEU A 37 -7.24 1.17 -13.58
C LEU A 37 -5.79 1.23 -14.05
N LEU A 38 -4.90 0.42 -13.44
CA LEU A 38 -3.49 0.35 -13.83
C LEU A 38 -3.32 -0.19 -15.25
N ALA A 39 -4.15 -1.16 -15.68
CA ALA A 39 -4.13 -1.68 -17.04
C ALA A 39 -4.56 -0.62 -18.06
N LYS A 40 -5.58 0.19 -17.75
CA LYS A 40 -5.99 1.34 -18.57
C LYS A 40 -4.88 2.37 -18.66
N TRP A 41 -4.30 2.74 -17.51
CA TRP A 41 -3.19 3.68 -17.44
C TRP A 41 -1.99 3.22 -18.25
N LYS A 42 -1.61 1.94 -18.17
CA LYS A 42 -0.49 1.38 -18.94
C LYS A 42 -0.67 1.52 -20.46
N LYS A 43 -1.92 1.44 -20.95
CA LYS A 43 -2.23 1.69 -22.38
C LYS A 43 -2.05 3.15 -22.75
N VAL A 44 -2.50 4.06 -21.89
CA VAL A 44 -2.31 5.52 -22.08
C VAL A 44 -0.83 5.85 -22.10
N GLN A 45 -0.08 5.40 -21.09
CA GLN A 45 1.36 5.60 -21.00
C GLN A 45 2.10 5.04 -22.23
N PHE A 46 1.73 3.85 -22.70
CA PHE A 46 2.32 3.27 -23.91
C PHE A 46 2.14 4.20 -25.12
N ASN A 47 0.93 4.69 -25.35
CA ASN A 47 0.65 5.59 -26.46
C ASN A 47 1.41 6.93 -26.34
N GLU A 48 1.48 7.51 -25.15
CA GLU A 48 2.24 8.74 -24.88
C GLU A 48 3.74 8.55 -25.14
N LEU A 49 4.32 7.43 -24.71
CA LEU A 49 5.73 7.13 -24.93
C LEU A 49 6.05 6.90 -26.41
N GLN A 50 5.15 6.26 -27.16
CA GLN A 50 5.32 6.08 -28.60
C GLN A 50 5.33 7.40 -29.37
N GLN A 51 4.54 8.40 -28.96
CA GLN A 51 4.53 9.73 -29.60
C GLN A 51 5.88 10.46 -29.50
N VAL A 52 6.68 10.12 -28.48
CA VAL A 52 8.03 10.66 -28.27
C VAL A 52 9.11 9.65 -28.63
N ASN A 53 8.76 8.61 -29.41
CA ASN A 53 9.65 7.56 -29.91
C ASN A 53 10.38 6.76 -28.80
N ILE A 54 9.74 6.60 -27.65
CA ILE A 54 10.20 5.77 -26.52
C ILE A 54 9.45 4.43 -26.54
N PHE A 55 10.20 3.34 -26.56
CA PHE A 55 9.67 1.98 -26.48
C PHE A 55 9.79 1.45 -25.05
N PRO A 56 8.68 1.11 -24.37
CA PRO A 56 8.73 0.61 -23.00
C PRO A 56 9.51 -0.70 -22.89
N THR A 57 10.31 -0.82 -21.83
CA THR A 57 11.02 -2.07 -21.48
C THR A 57 10.29 -2.81 -20.37
N ASP A 58 10.74 -4.03 -20.05
CA ASP A 58 10.23 -4.79 -18.90
C ASP A 58 10.41 -4.05 -17.56
N ASP A 59 11.39 -3.16 -17.48
CA ASP A 59 11.70 -2.35 -16.30
C ASP A 59 11.02 -0.96 -16.30
N GLN A 60 10.02 -0.76 -17.19
CA GLN A 60 9.25 0.48 -17.27
C GLN A 60 8.52 0.79 -15.95
N PHE A 61 8.76 1.99 -15.42
CA PHE A 61 8.02 2.50 -14.26
C PHE A 61 6.55 2.78 -14.64
N ILE A 62 5.64 2.42 -13.73
CA ILE A 62 4.20 2.67 -13.92
C ILE A 62 3.91 4.18 -13.86
N PHE A 63 4.55 4.91 -12.95
CA PHE A 63 4.38 6.35 -12.80
C PHE A 63 5.66 7.07 -13.22
N THR A 64 5.57 7.84 -14.31
CA THR A 64 6.68 8.59 -14.85
C THR A 64 6.34 10.05 -15.08
N TYR A 65 7.36 10.88 -15.20
CA TYR A 65 7.22 12.30 -15.50
C TYR A 65 8.41 12.82 -16.32
N THR A 66 8.26 14.04 -16.81
CA THR A 66 9.34 14.79 -17.45
C THR A 66 10.04 15.67 -16.42
N THR A 67 11.36 15.53 -16.31
CA THR A 67 12.14 16.34 -15.36
C THR A 67 12.24 17.78 -15.81
N GLN A 68 12.64 18.68 -14.90
CA GLN A 68 12.90 20.08 -15.23
C GLN A 68 14.03 20.24 -16.27
N LYS A 69 14.91 19.24 -16.39
CA LYS A 69 15.99 19.18 -17.38
C LYS A 69 15.50 18.68 -18.75
N GLY A 70 14.22 18.37 -18.90
CA GLY A 70 13.61 17.85 -20.13
C GLY A 70 13.78 16.34 -20.32
N GLU A 71 14.29 15.60 -19.33
CA GLU A 71 14.45 14.16 -19.42
C GLU A 71 13.07 13.50 -19.35
N LEU A 72 12.72 12.73 -20.38
CA LEU A 72 11.45 12.03 -20.47
C LEU A 72 11.49 10.71 -19.70
N ASN A 73 10.29 10.22 -19.36
CA ASN A 73 10.06 8.88 -18.81
C ASN A 73 10.84 8.57 -17.51
N GLN A 74 11.10 9.59 -16.69
CA GLN A 74 11.79 9.43 -15.41
C GLN A 74 10.84 9.00 -14.31
N PRO A 75 11.30 8.29 -13.26
CA PRO A 75 10.45 7.91 -12.13
C PRO A 75 9.77 9.13 -11.51
N LEU A 76 8.47 9.04 -11.24
CA LEU A 76 7.73 10.13 -10.62
C LEU A 76 8.42 10.59 -9.32
N HIS A 77 8.69 11.91 -9.21
CA HIS A 77 9.32 12.46 -8.01
C HIS A 77 8.44 12.22 -6.77
N PRO A 78 9.01 11.83 -5.61
CA PRO A 78 8.21 11.57 -4.39
C PRO A 78 7.29 12.72 -4.00
N ASP A 79 7.77 13.96 -4.15
CA ASP A 79 7.00 15.16 -3.81
C ASP A 79 5.94 15.53 -4.84
N TYR A 80 5.94 14.91 -6.02
CA TYR A 80 4.95 15.22 -7.06
C TYR A 80 3.53 15.03 -6.54
N LEU A 81 3.28 13.90 -5.87
CA LEU A 81 1.97 13.60 -5.32
C LEU A 81 1.62 14.54 -4.16
N ASN A 82 2.57 14.85 -3.27
CA ASN A 82 2.38 15.84 -2.20
C ASN A 82 1.96 17.19 -2.77
N ASN A 83 2.71 17.71 -3.74
CA ASN A 83 2.45 19.00 -4.36
C ASN A 83 1.11 19.04 -5.09
N LYS A 84 0.74 17.94 -5.77
CA LYS A 84 -0.58 17.84 -6.42
C LYS A 84 -1.73 17.81 -5.42
N LEU A 85 -1.60 17.06 -4.32
CA LEU A 85 -2.61 17.01 -3.27
C LEU A 85 -2.73 18.35 -2.54
N ASP A 86 -1.62 19.04 -2.25
CA ASP A 86 -1.64 20.38 -1.65
C ASP A 86 -2.33 21.40 -2.58
N ALA A 87 -2.03 21.35 -3.88
CA ALA A 87 -2.68 22.21 -4.87
C ALA A 87 -4.20 21.96 -4.96
N LEU A 88 -4.62 20.69 -4.94
CA LEU A 88 -6.04 20.32 -4.92
C LEU A 88 -6.71 20.77 -3.61
N SER A 89 -6.05 20.57 -2.47
CA SER A 89 -6.59 20.95 -1.16
C SER A 89 -6.84 22.46 -1.10
N LYS A 90 -5.88 23.28 -1.56
CA LYS A 90 -6.05 24.74 -1.66
C LYS A 90 -7.13 25.15 -2.66
N LYS A 91 -7.22 24.46 -3.80
CA LYS A 91 -8.20 24.78 -4.85
C LYS A 91 -9.65 24.55 -4.42
N PHE A 92 -9.88 23.54 -3.58
CA PHE A 92 -11.22 23.12 -3.16
C PHE A 92 -11.50 23.40 -1.67
N ASP A 93 -10.67 24.21 -1.01
CA ASP A 93 -10.76 24.54 0.42
C ASP A 93 -10.91 23.31 1.34
N LEU A 94 -10.11 22.27 1.04
CA LEU A 94 -10.08 21.03 1.81
C LEU A 94 -8.99 21.08 2.89
N PRO A 95 -9.16 20.35 4.00
CA PRO A 95 -8.06 20.08 4.93
C PRO A 95 -6.84 19.52 4.22
N LYS A 96 -5.66 19.65 4.82
CA LYS A 96 -4.41 19.15 4.23
C LYS A 96 -4.47 17.64 4.00
N ILE A 97 -4.43 17.22 2.74
CA ILE A 97 -4.38 15.81 2.33
C ILE A 97 -2.95 15.45 1.95
N THR A 98 -2.41 14.38 2.53
CA THR A 98 -1.08 13.84 2.20
C THR A 98 -1.19 12.37 1.78
N PRO A 99 -0.23 11.82 1.02
CA PRO A 99 -0.19 10.40 0.68
C PRO A 99 -0.18 9.50 1.94
N HIS A 100 0.46 10.00 3.00
CA HIS A 100 0.49 9.34 4.29
C HIS A 100 -0.89 9.37 4.98
N GLY A 101 -1.58 10.51 4.94
CA GLY A 101 -2.97 10.65 5.41
C GLY A 101 -3.94 9.71 4.69
N LEU A 102 -3.79 9.53 3.38
CA LEU A 102 -4.57 8.55 2.61
C LEU A 102 -4.32 7.12 3.11
N ARG A 103 -3.05 6.80 3.42
CA ARG A 103 -2.67 5.51 3.98
C ARG A 103 -3.21 5.31 5.40
N HIS A 104 -3.22 6.35 6.25
CA HIS A 104 -3.85 6.28 7.57
C HIS A 104 -5.34 6.03 7.47
N THR A 105 -6.01 6.69 6.52
CA THR A 105 -7.44 6.49 6.26
C THR A 105 -7.71 5.03 5.88
N PHE A 106 -6.93 4.49 4.94
CA PHE A 106 -7.05 3.07 4.54
C PHE A 106 -6.90 2.10 5.72
N VAL A 107 -5.93 2.32 6.60
CA VAL A 107 -5.75 1.48 7.80
C VAL A 107 -6.90 1.64 8.78
N SER A 108 -7.32 2.89 9.05
CA SER A 108 -8.42 3.18 9.97
C SER A 108 -9.71 2.52 9.49
N ASP A 109 -10.00 2.59 8.18
CA ASP A 109 -11.16 1.94 7.57
C ASP A 109 -11.12 0.41 7.77
N LEU A 110 -9.97 -0.23 7.54
CA LEU A 110 -9.83 -1.67 7.78
C LEU A 110 -10.08 -2.05 9.24
N LEU A 111 -9.49 -1.32 10.18
CA LEU A 111 -9.65 -1.59 11.62
C LEU A 111 -11.08 -1.34 12.09
N ASN A 112 -11.71 -0.25 11.63
CA ASN A 112 -13.11 0.07 11.95
C ASN A 112 -14.10 -0.95 11.40
N ASN A 113 -13.74 -1.64 10.31
CA ASN A 113 -14.51 -2.76 9.75
C ASN A 113 -14.15 -4.11 10.40
N GLY A 114 -13.39 -4.12 11.50
CA GLY A 114 -13.08 -5.32 12.26
C GLY A 114 -12.04 -6.24 11.62
N VAL A 115 -11.26 -5.74 10.65
CA VAL A 115 -10.14 -6.50 10.10
C VAL A 115 -9.05 -6.63 11.15
N ASP A 116 -8.57 -7.87 11.35
CA ASP A 116 -7.54 -8.18 12.33
C ASP A 116 -6.26 -7.35 12.11
N ASP A 117 -5.70 -6.84 13.22
CA ASP A 117 -4.52 -5.97 13.21
C ASP A 117 -3.29 -6.64 12.57
N LEU A 118 -3.12 -7.96 12.71
CA LEU A 118 -2.02 -8.68 12.06
C LEU A 118 -2.21 -8.72 10.54
N ILE A 119 -3.45 -8.87 10.07
CA ILE A 119 -3.78 -8.81 8.64
C ILE A 119 -3.47 -7.40 8.12
N VAL A 120 -3.93 -6.35 8.81
CA VAL A 120 -3.65 -4.96 8.39
C VAL A 120 -2.15 -4.67 8.36
N LYS A 121 -1.40 -5.10 9.39
CA LYS A 121 0.07 -5.00 9.44
C LYS A 121 0.74 -5.68 8.25
N SER A 122 0.23 -6.84 7.81
CA SER A 122 0.77 -7.54 6.65
C SER A 122 0.58 -6.75 5.35
N LEU A 123 -0.55 -6.06 5.20
CA LEU A 123 -0.90 -5.26 4.02
C LEU A 123 -0.06 -3.99 3.93
N VAL A 124 -0.01 -3.19 5.00
CA VAL A 124 0.59 -1.85 4.94
C VAL A 124 2.03 -1.86 5.46
N GLY A 125 2.32 -2.56 6.55
CA GLY A 125 3.63 -2.61 7.22
C GLY A 125 3.69 -1.96 8.60
N HIS A 126 4.73 -2.32 9.35
CA HIS A 126 4.79 -2.16 10.80
C HIS A 126 4.79 -0.71 11.33
N ALA A 127 5.43 0.22 10.62
CA ALA A 127 5.61 1.59 11.13
C ALA A 127 4.25 2.31 11.34
N GLU A 128 3.36 2.26 10.34
CA GLU A 128 2.09 2.99 10.36
C GLU A 128 0.99 2.33 11.15
N THR A 129 0.97 1.00 11.14
CA THR A 129 -0.15 0.28 11.78
C THR A 129 -0.11 0.45 13.29
N SER A 130 1.08 0.54 13.88
CA SER A 130 1.24 0.61 15.34
C SER A 130 0.60 1.86 15.97
N GLU A 131 0.70 3.02 15.31
CA GLU A 131 0.11 4.27 15.79
C GLU A 131 -1.42 4.27 15.62
N ILE A 132 -1.91 3.87 14.44
CA ILE A 132 -3.35 3.88 14.15
C ILE A 132 -4.09 2.82 14.97
N THR A 133 -3.54 1.61 15.08
CA THR A 133 -4.08 0.55 15.94
C THR A 133 -4.15 1.01 17.39
N ARG A 134 -3.15 1.76 17.87
CA ARG A 134 -3.21 2.37 19.21
C ARG A 134 -4.29 3.43 19.31
N ASN A 135 -4.56 4.22 18.28
CA ASN A 135 -5.62 5.22 18.34
C ASN A 135 -7.02 4.58 18.26
N VAL A 136 -7.17 3.50 17.47
CA VAL A 136 -8.44 2.77 17.31
C VAL A 136 -8.74 1.86 18.52
N TYR A 137 -7.73 1.13 19.02
CA TYR A 137 -7.92 0.15 20.09
C TYR A 137 -7.29 0.53 21.43
N GLY A 138 -6.47 1.59 21.52
CA GLY A 138 -5.73 1.93 22.74
C GLY A 138 -6.60 2.36 23.92
N HIS A 139 -7.90 2.51 23.71
CA HIS A 139 -8.91 2.63 24.76
C HIS A 139 -9.56 1.26 25.07
N VAL A 140 -8.74 0.21 25.25
CA VAL A 140 -9.28 -1.09 25.69
C VAL A 140 -9.83 -0.90 27.11
N ASN A 141 -11.14 -1.05 27.25
CA ASN A 141 -11.81 -1.00 28.54
C ASN A 141 -11.30 -2.15 29.44
N PRO A 142 -10.79 -1.89 30.65
CA PRO A 142 -10.31 -2.91 31.58
C PRO A 142 -11.33 -4.02 31.87
N GLU A 143 -12.63 -3.72 31.80
CA GLU A 143 -13.69 -4.71 31.99
C GLU A 143 -13.80 -5.68 30.80
N VAL A 144 -13.57 -5.20 29.57
CA VAL A 144 -13.50 -6.06 28.37
C VAL A 144 -12.28 -6.98 28.44
N GLN A 145 -11.17 -6.52 29.01
CA GLN A 145 -9.99 -7.37 29.23
C GLN A 145 -10.29 -8.49 30.23
N LYS A 146 -10.92 -8.17 31.37
CA LYS A 146 -11.33 -9.19 32.36
C LYS A 146 -12.30 -10.20 31.77
N GLU A 147 -13.28 -9.75 31.00
CA GLU A 147 -14.26 -10.63 30.35
C GLU A 147 -13.62 -11.54 29.30
N THR A 148 -12.66 -11.02 28.53
CA THR A 148 -11.91 -11.81 27.54
C THR A 148 -11.11 -12.94 28.20
N VAL A 149 -10.44 -12.64 29.33
CA VAL A 149 -9.71 -13.66 30.09
C VAL A 149 -10.67 -14.72 30.67
N LYS A 150 -11.83 -14.30 31.17
CA LYS A 150 -12.84 -15.23 31.70
C LYS A 150 -13.39 -16.17 30.61
N HIS A 151 -13.72 -15.65 29.44
CA HIS A 151 -14.16 -16.48 28.31
C HIS A 151 -13.09 -17.48 27.86
N LEU A 152 -11.81 -17.10 27.90
CA LEU A 152 -10.72 -18.00 27.56
C LEU A 152 -10.61 -19.16 28.57
N GLU A 153 -10.76 -18.89 29.86
CA GLU A 153 -10.78 -19.91 30.90
C GLU A 153 -11.96 -20.88 30.73
N ASP A 154 -13.17 -20.34 30.50
CA ASP A 154 -14.37 -21.14 30.29
C ASP A 154 -14.25 -22.04 29.03
N TYR A 155 -13.63 -21.53 27.95
CA TYR A 155 -13.35 -22.31 26.75
C TYR A 155 -12.38 -23.48 27.01
N ARG A 156 -11.31 -23.23 27.78
CA ARG A 156 -10.31 -24.26 28.11
C ARG A 156 -10.89 -25.35 29.00
N GLN A 157 -11.78 -24.99 29.93
CA GLN A 157 -12.47 -25.95 30.79
C GLN A 157 -13.50 -26.80 30.05
N LYS A 158 -14.11 -26.31 28.97
CA LYS A 158 -15.04 -27.08 28.12
C LYS A 158 -14.36 -28.05 27.16
N THR A 159 -13.06 -27.85 26.89
CA THR A 159 -12.30 -28.64 25.92
C THR A 159 -11.35 -29.64 26.58
N SER A 160 -11.37 -29.73 27.92
CA SER A 160 -10.70 -30.75 28.75
C SER A 160 -11.74 -31.73 29.28
#